data_AF-A0A7S4VEW5-F1
#
_entry.id   AF-A0A7S4VEW5-F1
#
_cell.length_a   1.000
_cell.length_b   1.000
_cell.length_c   1.000
_cell.angle_alpha   90.00
_cell.angle_beta   90.00
_cell.angle_gamma   90.00
#
_symmetry.space_group_name_H-M   'P 1'
#
loop_
_entity.id
_entity.type
_entity.pdbx_description
1 polymer ?
#
loop_
_entity_poly.entity_id
_entity_poly.type
_entity_poly.pdbx_seq_one_letter_code
_entity_poly.pdbx_strand_id
1 'polypeptide(L)'
;YFAVFTFYTAMAIEFSGLMHVSYFIQKCVGWAAGKPIQSNEPPKSALQAAFFWFRVVLSAAVLCFSLAVTLEGLFTGNTTMWDGVPNAVAVILFFLLMSVVGLLEGMQIAFFAVAKLKKSERGRAPFALKTCELLFRGDGHNLPGFMIGRQLCVVSCFFIIARVTSLNVEPGNGNNIFGVSDAAQTFFNM
;
A
#
# COMPACT_ATOMS: atom_id res chain seq x y z
N TYR A 1 -5.47 -22.86 -16.84
CA TYR A 1 -4.04 -22.86 -16.47
C TYR A 1 -3.56 -21.54 -15.87
N PHE A 2 -3.88 -20.36 -16.44
CA PHE A 2 -3.44 -19.06 -15.91
C PHE A 2 -3.88 -18.76 -14.45
N ALA A 3 -5.13 -19.08 -14.09
CA ALA A 3 -5.62 -18.88 -12.71
C ALA A 3 -4.86 -19.73 -11.67
N VAL A 4 -4.50 -20.96 -12.03
CA VAL A 4 -3.73 -21.88 -11.17
C VAL A 4 -2.30 -21.38 -10.99
N PHE A 5 -1.67 -20.90 -12.07
CA PHE A 5 -0.36 -20.25 -12.00
C PHE A 5 -0.38 -19.04 -11.06
N THR A 6 -1.36 -18.14 -11.23
CA THR A 6 -1.51 -16.94 -10.39
C THR A 6 -1.68 -17.31 -8.91
N PHE A 7 -2.44 -18.36 -8.63
CA PHE A 7 -2.63 -18.87 -7.27
C PHE A 7 -1.32 -19.37 -6.65
N TYR A 8 -0.52 -20.18 -7.37
CA TYR A 8 0.77 -20.64 -6.86
C TYR A 8 1.77 -19.50 -6.64
N THR A 9 1.79 -18.51 -7.53
CA THR A 9 2.61 -17.30 -7.36
C THR A 9 2.19 -16.53 -6.11
N ALA A 10 0.88 -16.33 -5.89
CA ALA A 10 0.37 -15.68 -4.68
C ALA A 10 0.75 -16.47 -3.42
N MET A 11 0.67 -17.80 -3.44
CA MET A 11 1.12 -18.64 -2.33
C MET A 11 2.62 -18.53 -2.07
N ALA A 12 3.45 -18.44 -3.11
CA ALA A 12 4.89 -18.27 -2.96
C ALA A 12 5.23 -16.91 -2.31
N ILE A 13 4.55 -15.83 -2.72
CA ILE A 13 4.69 -14.50 -2.11
C ILE A 13 4.22 -14.53 -0.65
N GLU A 14 3.09 -15.17 -0.36
CA GLU A 14 2.59 -15.34 1.01
C GLU A 14 3.57 -16.15 1.88
N PHE A 15 4.21 -17.17 1.30
CA PHE A 15 5.22 -17.95 2.00
C PHE A 15 6.46 -17.10 2.33
N SER A 16 6.90 -16.25 1.40
CA SER A 16 8.08 -15.37 1.56
C SER A 16 8.01 -14.44 2.78
N GLY A 17 6.80 -14.11 3.24
CA GLY A 17 6.61 -13.25 4.41
C GLY A 17 6.62 -11.75 4.10
N LEU A 18 6.88 -11.34 2.86
CA LEU A 18 7.07 -9.93 2.50
C LEU A 18 5.87 -9.03 2.83
N MET A 19 4.66 -9.59 2.83
CA MET A 19 3.41 -8.85 3.07
C MET A 19 2.89 -8.99 4.52
N HIS A 20 3.61 -9.67 5.42
CA HIS A 20 3.09 -10.05 6.74
C HIS A 20 2.80 -8.89 7.68
N VAL A 21 3.42 -7.72 7.47
CA VAL A 21 3.09 -6.50 8.22
C VAL A 21 1.61 -6.10 8.07
N SER A 22 0.95 -6.45 6.96
CA SER A 22 -0.47 -6.18 6.74
C SER A 22 -1.37 -6.87 7.76
N TYR A 23 -1.05 -8.11 8.17
CA TYR A 23 -1.80 -8.84 9.20
C TYR A 23 -1.68 -8.16 10.57
N PHE A 24 -0.51 -7.58 10.87
CA PHE A 24 -0.33 -6.81 12.10
C PHE A 24 -1.20 -5.55 12.08
N ILE A 25 -1.16 -4.79 10.99
CA ILE A 25 -2.01 -3.60 10.81
C ILE A 25 -3.50 -3.99 10.92
N GLN A 26 -3.90 -5.10 10.30
CA GLN A 26 -5.26 -5.62 10.35
C GLN A 26 -5.72 -5.89 11.80
N LYS A 27 -4.85 -6.51 12.62
CA LYS A 27 -5.12 -6.75 14.04
C LYS A 27 -5.25 -5.44 14.82
N CYS A 28 -4.37 -4.48 14.58
CA CYS A 28 -4.43 -3.16 15.21
C CYS A 28 -5.72 -2.42 14.85
N VAL A 29 -6.13 -2.44 13.58
CA VAL A 29 -7.38 -1.83 13.11
C VAL A 29 -8.59 -2.55 13.70
N GLY A 30 -8.60 -3.90 13.71
CA GLY A 30 -9.69 -4.68 14.33
C GLY A 30 -9.83 -4.41 15.83
N TRP A 31 -8.70 -4.27 16.53
CA TRP A 31 -8.67 -3.85 17.93
C TRP A 31 -9.23 -2.43 18.12
N ALA A 32 -8.77 -1.47 17.31
CA ALA A 32 -9.25 -0.09 17.36
C ALA A 32 -10.74 0.05 17.00
N ALA A 33 -11.24 -0.82 16.11
CA ALA A 33 -12.65 -0.87 15.73
C ALA A 33 -13.55 -1.62 16.72
N GLY A 34 -12.99 -2.17 17.82
CA GLY A 34 -13.74 -2.94 18.82
C GLY A 34 -14.29 -4.28 18.32
N LYS A 35 -13.80 -4.76 17.18
CA LYS A 35 -14.17 -6.05 16.56
C LYS A 35 -12.89 -6.82 16.21
N PRO A 36 -12.23 -7.45 17.20
CA PRO A 36 -11.03 -8.23 16.93
C PRO A 36 -11.36 -9.32 15.91
N ILE A 37 -10.49 -9.47 14.93
CA ILE A 37 -10.70 -10.41 13.83
C ILE A 37 -10.65 -11.82 14.40
N GLN A 38 -11.79 -12.51 14.38
CA GLN A 38 -11.88 -13.90 14.80
C GLN A 38 -11.20 -14.76 13.73
N SER A 39 -10.10 -15.40 14.09
CA SER A 39 -9.44 -16.37 13.23
C SER A 39 -10.22 -17.68 13.29
N ASN A 40 -10.60 -18.22 12.12
CA ASN A 40 -11.22 -19.54 12.01
C ASN A 40 -10.17 -20.67 12.02
N GLU A 41 -8.88 -20.36 12.22
CA GLU A 41 -7.81 -21.35 12.25
C GLU A 41 -7.56 -21.86 13.67
N PRO A 42 -7.15 -23.15 13.81
CA PRO A 42 -6.77 -23.70 15.11
C PRO A 42 -5.62 -22.90 15.75
N PRO A 43 -5.52 -22.90 17.09
CA PRO A 43 -4.47 -22.17 17.79
C PRO A 43 -3.09 -22.59 17.28
N LYS A 44 -2.32 -21.61 16.78
CA LYS A 44 -0.99 -21.84 16.23
C LYS A 44 -0.08 -22.45 17.29
N SER A 45 0.67 -23.49 16.93
CA SER A 45 1.75 -24.02 17.77
C SER A 45 2.79 -22.92 18.06
N ALA A 46 3.52 -23.02 19.18
CA ALA A 46 4.51 -22.02 19.59
C ALA A 46 5.55 -21.71 18.48
N LEU A 47 6.00 -22.73 17.74
CA LEU A 47 6.91 -22.57 16.61
C LEU A 47 6.26 -21.84 15.42
N GLN A 48 4.99 -22.12 15.13
CA GLN A 48 4.24 -21.45 14.07
C GLN A 48 3.96 -19.99 14.41
N ALA A 49 3.70 -19.69 15.69
CA ALA A 49 3.52 -18.33 16.17
C ALA A 49 4.84 -17.54 16.11
N ALA A 50 5.96 -18.13 16.54
CA ALA A 50 7.29 -17.51 16.44
C ALA A 50 7.67 -17.23 14.98
N PHE A 51 7.48 -18.20 14.08
CA PHE A 51 7.73 -18.03 12.65
C PHE A 51 6.83 -16.97 11.99
N PHE A 52 5.57 -16.87 12.43
CA PHE A 52 4.67 -15.81 11.98
C PHE A 52 5.18 -14.42 12.39
N TRP A 53 5.53 -14.22 13.66
CA TRP A 53 6.01 -12.92 14.15
C TRP A 53 7.36 -12.53 13.56
N PHE A 54 8.26 -13.50 13.35
CA PHE A 54 9.51 -13.26 12.64
C PHE A 54 9.27 -12.66 11.25
N ARG A 55 8.35 -13.25 10.46
CA ARG A 55 7.99 -12.72 9.13
C ARG A 55 7.35 -11.34 9.19
N VAL A 56 6.52 -11.07 10.21
CA VAL A 56 5.95 -9.73 10.45
C VAL A 56 7.05 -8.70 10.69
N VAL A 57 8.02 -9.00 11.54
CA VAL A 57 9.16 -8.10 11.83
C VAL A 57 10.02 -7.91 10.59
N LEU A 58 10.33 -8.98 9.86
CA LEU A 58 11.10 -8.90 8.62
C LEU A 58 10.41 -8.02 7.57
N SER A 59 9.11 -8.23 7.36
CA SER A 59 8.27 -7.41 6.45
C SER A 59 8.26 -5.94 6.86
N ALA A 60 8.08 -5.66 8.15
CA ALA A 60 8.13 -4.30 8.67
C ALA A 60 9.51 -3.65 8.48
N ALA A 61 10.59 -4.39 8.72
CA ALA A 61 11.95 -3.91 8.53
C ALA A 61 12.23 -3.58 7.06
N VAL A 62 11.84 -4.44 6.11
CA VAL A 62 11.96 -4.18 4.67
C VAL A 62 11.16 -2.95 4.26
N LEU A 63 9.93 -2.79 4.76
CA LEU A 63 9.10 -1.63 4.48
C LEU A 63 9.72 -0.33 5.02
N CYS A 64 10.18 -0.33 6.28
CA CYS A 64 10.83 0.82 6.89
C CYS A 64 12.14 1.17 6.19
N PHE A 65 12.92 0.17 5.77
CA PHE A 65 14.15 0.37 5.03
C PHE A 65 13.88 0.99 3.65
N SER A 66 12.92 0.44 2.89
CA SER A 66 12.50 1.00 1.61
C SER A 66 12.03 2.44 1.75
N LEU A 67 11.21 2.73 2.76
CA LEU A 67 10.75 4.08 3.05
C LEU A 67 11.91 5.02 3.41
N ALA A 68 12.88 4.56 4.19
CA ALA A 68 14.05 5.35 4.56
C ALA A 68 14.91 5.72 3.33
N VAL A 69 15.19 4.76 2.44
CA VAL A 69 15.92 5.01 1.19
C VAL A 69 15.18 6.01 0.30
N THR A 70 13.86 5.85 0.16
CA THR A 70 13.04 6.80 -0.60
C THR A 70 13.10 8.20 0.01
N LEU A 71 12.88 8.34 1.32
CA LEU A 71 12.92 9.64 2.00
C LEU A 71 14.29 10.30 1.89
N GLU A 72 15.38 9.56 2.04
CA GLU A 72 16.73 10.10 1.90
C GLU A 72 16.98 10.65 0.49
N GLY A 73 16.52 9.92 -0.53
CA GLY A 73 16.53 10.40 -1.92
C GLY A 73 15.75 11.70 -2.10
N LEU A 74 14.53 11.77 -1.56
CA LEU A 74 13.69 12.96 -1.65
C LEU A 74 14.28 14.17 -0.91
N PHE A 75 14.83 13.97 0.30
CA PHE A 75 15.40 15.06 1.09
C PHE A 75 16.69 15.61 0.46
N THR A 76 17.52 14.72 -0.10
CA THR A 76 18.77 15.11 -0.78
C THR A 76 18.51 15.70 -2.17
N GLY A 77 17.31 15.50 -2.74
CA GLY A 77 16.95 15.97 -4.07
C GLY A 77 17.51 15.11 -5.20
N ASN A 78 18.04 13.92 -4.88
CA ASN A 78 18.60 12.97 -5.84
C ASN A 78 17.51 12.16 -6.56
N THR A 79 16.38 12.80 -6.87
CA THR A 79 15.22 12.17 -7.52
C THR A 79 15.02 12.73 -8.91
N THR A 80 14.25 12.05 -9.75
CA THR A 80 13.89 12.56 -11.10
C THR A 80 12.78 13.63 -11.07
N MET A 81 12.55 14.27 -9.92
CA MET A 81 11.54 15.31 -9.78
C MET A 81 11.90 16.53 -10.64
N TRP A 82 10.89 17.29 -11.08
CA TRP A 82 11.13 18.49 -11.88
C TRP A 82 11.96 19.54 -11.11
N ASP A 83 12.94 20.14 -11.79
CA ASP A 83 13.89 21.10 -11.20
C ASP A 83 13.24 22.29 -10.48
N GLY A 84 11.98 22.60 -10.79
CA GLY A 84 11.21 23.69 -10.17
C GLY A 84 10.49 23.33 -8.87
N VAL A 85 10.54 22.08 -8.40
CA VAL A 85 9.80 21.64 -7.21
C VAL A 85 10.72 21.51 -6.00
N PRO A 86 10.49 22.26 -4.91
CA PRO A 86 11.29 22.12 -3.70
C PRO A 86 11.20 20.72 -3.09
N ASN A 87 12.31 20.22 -2.52
CA ASN A 87 12.38 18.89 -1.88
C ASN A 87 11.28 18.67 -0.82
N ALA A 88 10.99 19.70 -0.01
CA ALA A 88 9.91 19.63 0.98
C ALA A 88 8.52 19.39 0.35
N VAL A 89 8.27 19.99 -0.82
CA VAL A 89 7.01 19.79 -1.57
C VAL A 89 6.97 18.37 -2.13
N ALA A 90 8.10 17.83 -2.63
CA ALA A 90 8.17 16.45 -3.10
C ALA A 90 7.83 15.44 -1.98
N VAL A 91 8.32 15.66 -0.75
CA VAL A 91 8.01 14.81 0.41
C VAL A 91 6.52 14.87 0.76
N ILE A 92 5.94 16.07 0.80
CA ILE A 92 4.51 16.24 1.06
C ILE A 92 3.68 15.55 -0.02
N LEU A 93 4.05 15.73 -1.30
CA LEU A 93 3.38 15.09 -2.43
C LEU A 93 3.47 13.57 -2.36
N PHE A 94 4.62 13.01 -1.99
CA PHE A 94 4.79 11.57 -1.82
C PHE A 94 3.79 11.01 -0.80
N PHE A 95 3.75 11.57 0.42
CA PHE A 95 2.82 11.08 1.45
C PHE A 95 1.36 11.30 1.07
N LEU A 96 1.03 12.44 0.47
CA LEU A 96 -0.33 12.74 0.02
C LEU A 96 -0.79 11.73 -1.04
N LEU A 97 -0.01 11.52 -2.09
CA LEU A 97 -0.35 10.64 -3.20
C LEU A 97 -0.37 9.17 -2.76
N MET A 98 0.59 8.73 -1.95
CA MET A 98 0.58 7.38 -1.36
C MET A 98 -0.66 7.15 -0.48
N SER A 99 -1.09 8.16 0.29
CA SER A 99 -2.31 8.09 1.09
C SER A 99 -3.56 8.01 0.22
N VAL A 100 -3.63 8.80 -0.86
CA VAL A 100 -4.73 8.76 -1.83
C VAL A 100 -4.82 7.38 -2.50
N VAL A 101 -3.70 6.84 -2.99
CA VAL A 101 -3.65 5.50 -3.61
C VAL A 101 -4.12 4.44 -2.62
N GLY A 102 -3.59 4.44 -1.40
CA GLY A 102 -4.01 3.49 -0.36
C GLY A 102 -5.50 3.57 -0.05
N LEU A 103 -6.06 4.77 0.00
CA LEU A 103 -7.50 4.98 0.20
C LEU A 103 -8.33 4.48 -0.98
N LEU A 104 -7.91 4.76 -2.23
CA LEU A 104 -8.63 4.35 -3.44
C LEU A 104 -8.67 2.82 -3.60
N GLU A 105 -7.57 2.14 -3.32
CA GLU A 105 -7.50 0.67 -3.35
C GLU A 105 -8.31 0.04 -2.21
N GLY A 106 -8.18 0.56 -0.98
CA GLY A 106 -8.95 0.08 0.17
C GLY A 106 -10.47 0.27 -0.01
N MET A 107 -10.87 1.39 -0.63
CA MET A 107 -12.27 1.72 -0.88
C MET A 107 -12.94 0.75 -1.85
N GLN A 108 -12.22 0.23 -2.84
CA GLN A 108 -12.75 -0.79 -3.76
C GLN A 108 -13.24 -2.03 -3.01
N ILE A 109 -12.41 -2.54 -2.11
CA ILE A 109 -12.71 -3.73 -1.31
C ILE A 109 -13.87 -3.43 -0.36
N ALA A 110 -13.85 -2.25 0.28
CA ALA A 110 -14.90 -1.82 1.18
C ALA A 110 -16.25 -1.71 0.47
N PHE A 111 -16.30 -1.10 -0.72
CA PHE A 111 -17.54 -0.99 -1.49
C PHE A 111 -18.05 -2.34 -2.00
N PHE A 112 -17.16 -3.25 -2.38
CA PHE A 112 -17.56 -4.61 -2.74
C PHE A 112 -18.15 -5.38 -1.56
N ALA A 113 -17.63 -5.18 -0.35
CA ALA A 113 -18.21 -5.75 0.86
C ALA A 113 -19.57 -5.11 1.20
N VAL A 114 -19.69 -3.77 1.12
CA VAL A 114 -20.93 -3.05 1.41
C VAL A 114 -22.03 -3.33 0.38
N ALA A 115 -21.67 -3.64 -0.88
CA ALA A 115 -22.62 -4.07 -1.90
C ALA A 115 -23.39 -5.34 -1.51
N LYS A 116 -22.85 -6.16 -0.60
CA LYS A 116 -23.49 -7.38 -0.09
C LYS A 116 -24.37 -7.16 1.14
N LEU A 117 -24.33 -5.97 1.76
CA LEU A 117 -25.08 -5.66 2.97
C LEU A 117 -26.43 -5.00 2.64
N LYS A 118 -27.47 -5.34 3.40
CA LYS A 118 -28.76 -4.63 3.31
C LYS A 118 -28.61 -3.19 3.84
N LYS A 119 -29.44 -2.26 3.36
CA LYS A 119 -29.40 -0.86 3.80
C LYS A 119 -29.53 -0.70 5.33
N SER A 120 -30.31 -1.56 5.98
CA SER A 120 -30.49 -1.59 7.44
C SER A 120 -29.27 -2.04 8.23
N GLU A 121 -28.32 -2.72 7.58
CA GLU A 121 -27.10 -3.26 8.19
C GLU A 121 -25.89 -2.33 7.98
N ARG A 122 -26.07 -1.25 7.20
CA ARG A 122 -25.03 -0.24 6.99
C ARG A 122 -24.85 0.57 8.28
N GLY A 123 -23.59 0.83 8.63
CA GLY A 123 -23.24 1.56 9.85
C GLY A 123 -23.83 2.98 9.92
N ARG A 124 -23.67 3.64 11.06
CA ARG A 124 -24.31 4.94 11.35
C ARG A 124 -23.49 6.16 10.91
N ALA A 125 -22.31 5.95 10.33
CA ALA A 125 -21.39 7.04 9.98
C ALA A 125 -21.97 7.90 8.83
N PRO A 126 -22.15 9.22 9.03
CA PRO A 126 -22.87 10.06 8.07
C PRO A 126 -22.15 10.17 6.72
N PHE A 127 -20.81 10.22 6.73
CA PHE A 127 -20.03 10.26 5.50
C PHE A 127 -20.16 8.96 4.70
N ALA A 128 -20.02 7.81 5.36
CA ALA A 128 -20.16 6.50 4.73
C ALA A 128 -21.56 6.29 4.12
N LEU A 129 -22.61 6.72 4.82
CA LEU A 129 -23.98 6.62 4.32
C LEU A 129 -24.21 7.51 3.10
N LYS A 130 -23.75 8.76 3.10
CA LYS A 130 -23.84 9.68 1.95
C LYS A 130 -23.08 9.13 0.74
N THR A 131 -21.88 8.60 0.94
CA THR A 131 -21.09 7.98 -0.13
C THR A 131 -21.80 6.75 -0.70
N CYS A 132 -22.34 5.87 0.16
CA CYS A 132 -23.10 4.71 -0.28
C CYS A 132 -24.40 5.10 -1.00
N GLU A 133 -25.08 6.15 -0.55
CA GLU A 133 -26.28 6.66 -1.21
C GLU A 133 -25.96 7.11 -2.63
N LEU A 134 -24.89 7.89 -2.82
CA LEU A 134 -24.44 8.33 -4.14
C LEU A 134 -24.04 7.14 -5.03
N LEU A 135 -23.28 6.19 -4.48
CA LEU A 135 -22.73 5.05 -5.20
C LEU A 135 -23.81 4.05 -5.65
N PHE A 136 -24.88 3.92 -4.86
CA PHE A 136 -26.01 3.02 -5.16
C PHE A 136 -27.27 3.79 -5.61
N ARG A 137 -27.13 5.05 -6.04
CA ARG A 137 -28.25 5.86 -6.56
C ARG A 137 -28.62 5.43 -7.98
N GLY A 138 -29.92 5.38 -8.28
CA GLY A 138 -30.44 5.07 -9.62
C GLY A 138 -30.22 3.61 -10.03
N ASP A 139 -29.97 3.39 -11.33
CA ASP A 139 -29.89 2.05 -11.95
C ASP A 139 -28.57 1.30 -11.67
N GLY A 140 -27.78 1.74 -10.69
CA GLY A 140 -26.53 1.05 -10.29
C GLY A 140 -25.31 1.32 -11.18
N HIS A 141 -25.39 2.26 -12.12
CA HIS A 141 -24.25 2.64 -13.00
C HIS A 141 -23.10 3.34 -12.27
N ASN A 142 -23.36 3.95 -11.10
CA ASN A 142 -22.36 4.74 -10.37
C ASN A 142 -21.25 3.87 -9.76
N LEU A 143 -21.55 2.64 -9.33
CA LEU A 143 -20.55 1.74 -8.76
C LEU A 143 -19.53 1.26 -9.81
N PRO A 144 -19.94 0.71 -10.99
CA PRO A 144 -19.01 0.43 -12.08
C PRO A 144 -18.26 1.67 -12.58
N GLY A 145 -18.95 2.81 -12.72
CA GLY A 145 -18.32 4.07 -13.12
C GLY A 145 -17.22 4.52 -12.15
N PHE A 146 -17.47 4.45 -10.84
CA PHE A 146 -16.45 4.68 -9.82
C PHE A 146 -15.29 3.69 -9.94
N MET A 147 -15.57 2.41 -10.18
CA MET A 147 -14.53 1.39 -10.30
C MET A 147 -13.55 1.68 -11.47
N ILE A 148 -14.06 2.18 -12.59
CA ILE A 148 -13.22 2.57 -13.73
C ILE A 148 -12.48 3.88 -13.42
N GLY A 149 -13.21 4.91 -12.96
CA GLY A 149 -12.65 6.23 -12.68
C GLY A 149 -11.55 6.21 -11.62
N ARG A 150 -11.71 5.41 -10.55
CA ARG A 150 -10.67 5.27 -9.53
C ARG A 150 -9.38 4.70 -10.12
N GLN A 151 -9.46 3.71 -11.02
CA GLN A 151 -8.28 3.05 -11.56
C GLN A 151 -7.44 4.02 -12.39
N LEU A 152 -8.10 4.88 -13.18
CA LEU A 152 -7.43 5.95 -13.89
C LEU A 152 -6.71 6.90 -12.93
N CYS A 153 -7.37 7.30 -11.84
CA CYS A 153 -6.76 8.16 -10.82
C CYS A 153 -5.55 7.48 -10.14
N VAL A 154 -5.67 6.20 -9.78
CA VAL A 154 -4.57 5.42 -9.20
C VAL A 154 -3.37 5.38 -10.15
N VAL A 155 -3.60 5.06 -11.44
CA VAL A 155 -2.54 5.03 -12.45
C VAL A 155 -1.87 6.39 -12.61
N SER A 156 -2.63 7.49 -12.64
CA SER A 156 -2.08 8.84 -12.68
C SER A 156 -1.26 9.17 -11.43
N CYS A 157 -1.71 8.77 -10.24
CA CYS A 157 -0.96 8.95 -9.01
C CYS A 157 0.35 8.16 -9.04
N PHE A 158 0.34 6.91 -9.50
CA PHE A 158 1.55 6.09 -9.63
C PHE A 158 2.57 6.70 -10.60
N PHE A 159 2.13 7.35 -11.68
CA PHE A 159 3.04 8.04 -12.59
C PHE A 159 3.80 9.18 -11.90
N ILE A 160 3.08 9.98 -11.10
CA ILE A 160 3.70 11.08 -10.34
C ILE A 160 4.59 10.52 -9.22
N ILE A 161 4.11 9.52 -8.48
CA ILE A 161 4.88 8.87 -7.41
C ILE A 161 6.18 8.31 -7.99
N ALA A 162 6.13 7.58 -9.11
CA ALA A 162 7.32 7.03 -9.75
C ALA A 162 8.35 8.12 -10.05
N ARG A 163 7.93 9.27 -10.59
CA ARG A 163 8.83 10.41 -10.82
C ARG A 163 9.44 10.98 -9.53
N VAL A 164 8.66 11.05 -8.47
CA VAL A 164 9.10 11.53 -7.15
C VAL A 164 10.03 10.53 -6.46
N THR A 165 9.87 9.22 -6.69
CA THR A 165 10.64 8.18 -6.00
C THR A 165 11.82 7.64 -6.81
N SER A 166 11.84 7.81 -8.13
CA SER A 166 12.97 7.36 -8.97
C SER A 166 14.22 8.13 -8.61
N LEU A 167 15.25 7.40 -8.20
CA LEU A 167 16.55 7.93 -7.80
C LEU A 167 17.43 8.17 -9.02
N ASN A 168 18.16 9.29 -9.01
CA ASN A 168 19.13 9.64 -10.03
C ASN A 168 20.46 10.00 -9.36
N VAL A 169 21.12 8.99 -8.78
CA VAL A 169 22.44 9.14 -8.17
C VAL A 169 23.48 8.52 -9.08
N GLU A 170 24.51 9.26 -9.48
CA GLU A 170 25.64 8.68 -10.24
C GLU A 170 26.50 7.78 -9.32
N PRO A 171 26.57 6.46 -9.58
CA PRO A 171 27.41 5.56 -8.78
C PRO A 171 28.90 5.89 -8.96
N GLY A 172 29.72 5.69 -7.93
CA GLY A 172 31.18 5.88 -8.00
C GLY A 172 31.70 7.28 -7.66
N ASN A 173 30.82 8.27 -7.44
CA ASN A 173 31.20 9.62 -7.01
C ASN A 173 31.30 9.80 -5.48
N GLY A 174 31.14 8.72 -4.70
CA GLY A 174 31.20 8.74 -3.23
C GLY A 174 29.95 9.28 -2.52
N ASN A 175 28.93 9.70 -3.27
CA ASN A 175 27.66 10.23 -2.75
C ASN A 175 26.50 9.20 -2.78
N ASN A 176 26.83 7.91 -2.64
CA ASN A 176 25.82 6.85 -2.61
C ASN A 176 24.92 7.02 -1.38
N ILE A 177 23.63 6.67 -1.51
CA ILE A 177 22.65 6.77 -0.43
C ILE A 177 23.11 5.88 0.74
N PHE A 178 23.26 6.46 1.94
CA PHE A 178 23.83 5.79 3.11
C PHE A 178 25.25 5.21 2.92
N GLY A 179 26.02 5.68 1.93
CA GLY A 179 27.38 5.19 1.68
C GLY A 179 27.45 3.72 1.24
N VAL A 180 26.38 3.20 0.64
CA VAL A 180 26.34 1.82 0.14
C VAL A 180 27.29 1.61 -1.05
N SER A 181 27.57 0.34 -1.38
CA SER A 181 28.40 0.00 -2.54
C SER A 181 27.77 0.43 -3.86
N ASP A 182 28.59 0.64 -4.90
CA ASP A 182 28.12 1.08 -6.22
C ASP A 182 27.13 0.09 -6.87
N ALA A 183 27.29 -1.20 -6.58
CA ALA A 183 26.35 -2.24 -7.02
C ALA A 183 24.97 -2.09 -6.36
N ALA A 184 24.93 -1.77 -5.06
CA ALA A 184 23.68 -1.51 -4.35
C ALA A 184 23.04 -0.18 -4.79
N GLN A 185 23.85 0.85 -5.07
CA GLN A 185 23.34 2.11 -5.63
C GLN A 185 22.75 1.91 -7.03
N THR A 186 23.38 1.08 -7.86
CA THR A 186 22.86 0.72 -9.19
C THR A 186 21.51 0.01 -9.08
N PHE A 187 21.37 -0.90 -8.10
CA PHE A 187 20.08 -1.54 -7.81
C PHE A 187 19.03 -0.55 -7.30
N PHE A 188 19.40 0.46 -6.50
CA PHE A 188 18.47 1.50 -6.04
C PHE A 188 18.04 2.48 -7.15
N ASN A 189 18.84 2.65 -8.19
CA ASN A 189 18.51 3.49 -9.34
C ASN A 189 17.62 2.79 -10.39
N MET A 190 17.46 1.46 -10.30
CA MET A 190 16.56 0.68 -11.17
C MET A 190 15.10 0.85 -10.75
#